data_AF-A0A965WY72-F1
#
_entry.id   AF-A0A965WY72-F1
#
_cell.length_a   1.000
_cell.length_b   1.000
_cell.length_c   1.000
_cell.angle_alpha   90.00
_cell.angle_beta   90.00
_cell.angle_gamma   90.00
#
_symmetry.space_group_name_H-M   'P 1'
#
loop_
_entity.id
_entity.type
_entity.pdbx_description
1 polymer ?
#
loop_
_entity_poly.entity_id
_entity_poly.type
_entity_poly.pdbx_seq_one_letter_code
_entity_poly.pdbx_strand_id
1 'polypeptide(L)'
;MRERTGSGPSRLWLFLTLAILAVFLIFVVYPLSLVLYRSVLDPASGNLTLEYFTKFFSRKYYTNTILNSFKVTICSTLVASLLGLSMAYITRSSRIRGSKWLNILIVISYLSPPFIGAYAWIQLLGRNGFLTQIINRLFHVEFAGIYGFAGIVLVFSLQSFPLVYMYVAGALKNLDNSLN
;
A
#
# COMPACT_ATOMS: atom_id res chain seq x y z
N MET A 1 14.24 -31.53 31.88
CA MET A 1 13.52 -30.65 32.82
C MET A 1 13.42 -29.26 32.20
N ARG A 2 12.25 -28.89 31.65
CA ARG A 2 11.94 -27.53 31.19
C ARG A 2 10.96 -26.95 32.21
N GLU A 3 11.43 -26.06 33.08
CA GLU A 3 10.55 -25.30 33.95
C GLU A 3 9.79 -24.28 33.11
N ARG A 4 8.48 -24.51 32.94
CA ARG A 4 7.52 -23.48 32.59
C ARG A 4 7.23 -22.67 33.86
N THR A 5 8.02 -21.65 34.14
CA THR A 5 7.61 -20.59 35.07
C THR A 5 6.65 -19.66 34.34
N GLY A 6 5.38 -20.06 34.30
CA GLY A 6 4.27 -19.20 33.90
C GLY A 6 4.04 -18.14 34.96
N SER A 7 4.81 -17.05 34.92
CA SER A 7 4.34 -15.79 35.49
C SER A 7 3.35 -15.19 34.50
N GLY A 8 2.09 -15.04 34.92
CA GLY A 8 1.14 -14.21 34.17
C GLY A 8 1.74 -12.82 33.92
N PRO A 9 1.30 -12.07 32.89
CA PRO A 9 1.84 -10.75 32.63
C PRO A 9 1.85 -9.95 33.93
N SER A 10 3.01 -9.35 34.28
CA SER A 10 3.11 -8.57 35.50
C SER A 10 1.97 -7.54 35.52
N ARG A 11 1.44 -7.19 36.69
CA ARG A 11 0.28 -6.28 36.80
C ARG A 11 0.50 -4.98 36.01
N LEU A 12 1.76 -4.54 35.89
CA LEU A 12 2.20 -3.43 35.05
C LEU A 12 1.96 -3.67 33.55
N TRP A 13 2.39 -4.81 33.00
CA TRP A 13 2.15 -5.17 31.59
C TRP A 13 0.67 -5.27 31.27
N LEU A 14 -0.13 -5.85 32.18
CA LEU A 14 -1.58 -5.91 32.00
C LEU A 14 -2.21 -4.51 31.98
N PHE A 15 -1.83 -3.65 32.92
CA PHE A 15 -2.30 -2.26 32.96
C PHE A 15 -1.92 -1.49 31.68
N LEU A 16 -0.66 -1.57 31.23
CA LEU A 16 -0.21 -0.93 30.00
C LEU A 16 -0.97 -1.43 28.78
N THR A 17 -1.19 -2.74 28.68
CA THR A 17 -1.96 -3.35 27.58
C THR A 17 -3.40 -2.84 27.58
N LEU A 18 -4.06 -2.80 28.74
CA LEU A 18 -5.42 -2.28 28.88
C LEU A 18 -5.50 -0.78 28.58
N ALA A 19 -4.51 0.01 29.00
CA ALA A 19 -4.45 1.43 28.71
C ALA A 19 -4.31 1.71 27.21
N ILE A 20 -3.40 0.99 26.52
CA ILE A 20 -3.23 1.09 25.06
C ILE A 20 -4.52 0.66 24.35
N LEU A 21 -5.15 -0.42 24.81
CA LEU A 21 -6.41 -0.89 24.25
C LEU A 21 -7.52 0.15 24.43
N ALA A 22 -7.63 0.78 25.60
CA ALA A 22 -8.61 1.83 25.85
C ALA A 22 -8.37 3.05 24.94
N VAL A 23 -7.12 3.48 24.77
CA VAL A 23 -6.77 4.56 23.83
C VAL A 23 -7.14 4.18 22.40
N PHE A 24 -6.83 2.97 21.95
CA PHE A 24 -7.23 2.48 20.62
C PHE A 24 -8.75 2.49 20.43
N LEU A 25 -9.51 2.03 21.43
CA LEU A 25 -10.97 2.03 21.38
C LEU A 25 -11.55 3.45 21.28
N ILE A 26 -11.02 4.40 22.06
CA ILE A 26 -11.52 5.78 22.11
C ILE A 26 -11.13 6.58 20.86
N PHE A 27 -9.91 6.41 20.35
CA PHE A 27 -9.40 7.26 19.27
C PHE A 27 -9.54 6.65 17.87
N VAL A 28 -9.73 5.33 17.76
CA VAL A 28 -9.89 4.66 16.46
C VAL A 28 -11.28 4.07 16.34
N VAL A 29 -11.69 3.20 17.27
CA VAL A 29 -12.95 2.46 17.13
C VAL A 29 -14.16 3.38 17.29
N TYR A 30 -14.15 4.28 18.26
CA TYR A 30 -15.26 5.23 18.48
C TYR A 30 -15.53 6.18 17.30
N PRO A 31 -14.55 6.90 16.71
CA PRO A 31 -14.85 7.74 15.55
C PRO A 31 -15.27 6.92 14.33
N LEU A 32 -14.71 5.73 14.13
CA LEU A 32 -15.15 4.84 13.04
C LEU A 32 -16.59 4.37 13.23
N SER A 33 -16.96 3.94 14.44
CA SER A 33 -18.34 3.54 14.74
C SER A 33 -19.31 4.71 14.63
N LEU A 34 -18.88 5.91 15.01
CA LEU A 34 -19.66 7.14 14.83
C LEU A 34 -19.90 7.44 13.35
N VAL A 35 -18.89 7.33 12.49
CA VAL A 35 -19.05 7.51 11.04
C VAL A 35 -20.05 6.51 10.47
N LEU A 36 -19.94 5.22 10.85
CA LEU A 36 -20.87 4.19 10.42
C LEU A 36 -22.30 4.46 10.92
N TYR A 37 -22.46 4.87 12.18
CA TYR A 37 -23.75 5.22 12.75
C TYR A 37 -24.37 6.44 12.04
N ARG A 38 -23.59 7.48 11.79
CA ARG A 38 -24.04 8.68 11.06
C ARG A 38 -24.36 8.39 9.59
N SER A 39 -23.75 7.37 9.00
CA SER A 39 -24.02 6.99 7.59
C SER A 39 -25.42 6.40 7.37
N VAL A 40 -26.05 5.87 8.42
CA VAL A 40 -27.40 5.30 8.39
C VAL A 40 -28.45 6.20 9.06
N LEU A 41 -28.08 7.39 9.54
CA LEU A 41 -29.02 8.31 10.17
C LEU A 41 -29.40 9.42 9.21
N ASP A 42 -30.70 9.73 9.16
CA ASP A 42 -31.18 10.95 8.53
C ASP A 42 -30.90 12.15 9.46
N PRO A 43 -30.10 13.15 9.03
CA PRO A 43 -29.81 14.34 9.83
C PRO A 43 -31.04 15.16 10.20
N ALA A 44 -32.13 15.07 9.41
CA ALA A 44 -33.34 15.86 9.62
C ALA A 44 -34.33 15.17 10.56
N SER A 45 -34.56 13.87 10.39
CA SER A 45 -35.57 13.13 11.17
C SER A 45 -34.99 12.32 12.34
N GLY A 46 -33.67 12.08 12.37
CA GLY A 46 -33.02 11.22 13.37
C GLY A 46 -33.36 9.73 13.23
N ASN A 47 -34.11 9.35 12.19
CA ASN A 47 -34.47 7.96 11.92
C ASN A 47 -33.34 7.23 11.20
N LEU A 48 -33.31 5.90 11.37
CA LEU A 48 -32.43 5.03 10.60
C LEU A 48 -32.96 4.91 9.16
N THR A 49 -32.10 5.21 8.19
CA THR A 49 -32.39 5.13 6.75
C THR A 49 -31.21 4.51 5.98
N LEU A 50 -31.52 3.68 4.99
CA LEU A 50 -30.55 3.14 4.04
C LEU A 50 -30.55 3.89 2.70
N GLU A 51 -31.31 4.98 2.59
CA GLU A 51 -31.47 5.73 1.35
C GLU A 51 -30.14 6.30 0.82
N TYR A 52 -29.23 6.71 1.70
CA TYR A 52 -27.92 7.20 1.27
C TYR A 52 -27.06 6.11 0.63
N PHE A 53 -27.13 4.88 1.16
CA PHE A 53 -26.44 3.73 0.57
C PHE A 53 -27.04 3.37 -0.79
N THR A 54 -28.37 3.32 -0.89
CA THR A 54 -29.03 3.02 -2.17
C THR A 54 -28.69 4.10 -3.20
N LYS A 55 -28.75 5.38 -2.83
CA LYS A 55 -28.34 6.50 -3.70
C LYS A 55 -26.88 6.42 -4.11
N PHE A 56 -25.98 6.05 -3.19
CA PHE A 56 -24.56 5.89 -3.47
C PHE A 56 -24.31 4.79 -4.50
N PHE A 57 -24.84 3.57 -4.27
CA PHE A 57 -24.63 2.45 -5.18
C PHE A 57 -25.42 2.55 -6.49
N SER A 58 -26.50 3.34 -6.52
CA SER A 58 -27.28 3.58 -7.74
C SER A 58 -26.57 4.52 -8.73
N ARG A 59 -25.64 5.34 -8.26
CA ARG A 59 -24.88 6.25 -9.15
C ARG A 59 -23.71 5.50 -9.76
N LYS A 60 -23.79 5.27 -11.08
CA LYS A 60 -22.74 4.63 -11.89
C LYS A 60 -21.34 5.22 -11.63
N TYR A 61 -21.24 6.52 -11.38
CA TYR A 61 -19.98 7.17 -11.03
C TYR A 61 -19.31 6.57 -9.77
N TYR A 62 -20.03 6.43 -8.66
CA TYR A 62 -19.47 5.90 -7.41
C TYR A 62 -19.13 4.41 -7.53
N THR A 63 -20.03 3.62 -8.12
CA THR A 63 -19.80 2.19 -8.34
C THR A 63 -18.61 1.94 -9.27
N ASN A 64 -18.47 2.72 -10.34
CA ASN A 64 -17.29 2.63 -11.22
C ASN A 64 -16.00 3.02 -10.52
N THR A 65 -16.02 4.05 -9.66
CA THR A 65 -14.84 4.43 -8.87
C THR A 65 -14.38 3.30 -7.98
N ILE A 66 -15.30 2.63 -7.26
CA ILE A 66 -14.98 1.47 -6.43
C ILE A 66 -14.37 0.34 -7.27
N LEU A 67 -15.00 -0.01 -8.39
CA LEU A 67 -14.51 -1.06 -9.27
C LEU A 67 -13.12 -0.73 -9.84
N ASN A 68 -12.88 0.52 -10.22
CA ASN A 68 -11.59 0.97 -10.70
C ASN A 68 -10.53 0.91 -9.60
N SER A 69 -10.85 1.30 -8.37
CA SER A 69 -9.95 1.16 -7.22
C SER A 69 -9.57 -0.30 -7.00
N PHE A 70 -10.54 -1.22 -6.98
CA PHE A 70 -10.25 -2.65 -6.86
C PHE A 70 -9.36 -3.16 -7.99
N LYS A 71 -9.66 -2.81 -9.25
CA LYS A 71 -8.83 -3.21 -10.41
C LYS A 71 -7.40 -2.70 -10.27
N VAL A 72 -7.23 -1.42 -9.91
CA VAL A 72 -5.90 -0.82 -9.73
C VAL A 72 -5.15 -1.53 -8.62
N THR A 73 -5.77 -1.75 -7.45
CA THR A 73 -5.14 -2.41 -6.31
C THR A 73 -4.73 -3.83 -6.64
N ILE A 74 -5.61 -4.63 -7.25
CA ILE A 74 -5.29 -6.03 -7.60
C ILE A 74 -4.14 -6.07 -8.62
N CYS A 75 -4.23 -5.30 -9.70
CA CYS A 75 -3.19 -5.29 -10.73
C CYS A 75 -1.84 -4.77 -10.18
N SER A 76 -1.84 -3.69 -9.41
CA SER A 76 -0.61 -3.13 -8.85
C SER A 76 0.02 -4.05 -7.81
N THR A 77 -0.78 -4.70 -6.95
CA THR A 77 -0.28 -5.70 -6.00
C THR A 77 0.33 -6.90 -6.70
N LEU A 78 -0.29 -7.42 -7.77
CA LEU A 78 0.29 -8.54 -8.54
C LEU A 78 1.61 -8.16 -9.19
N VAL A 79 1.68 -7.00 -9.85
CA VAL A 79 2.91 -6.52 -10.50
C VAL A 79 3.99 -6.24 -9.46
N ALA A 80 3.66 -5.56 -8.36
CA ALA A 80 4.60 -5.30 -7.26
C ALA A 80 5.11 -6.60 -6.63
N SER A 81 4.23 -7.59 -6.46
CA SER A 81 4.59 -8.89 -5.91
C SER A 81 5.55 -9.63 -6.81
N LEU A 82 5.28 -9.65 -8.11
CA LEU A 82 6.14 -10.26 -9.12
C LEU A 82 7.54 -9.60 -9.15
N LEU A 83 7.59 -8.26 -9.17
CA LEU A 83 8.84 -7.50 -9.15
C LEU A 83 9.60 -7.69 -7.84
N GLY A 84 8.93 -7.60 -6.69
CA GLY A 84 9.55 -7.76 -5.37
C GLY A 84 10.08 -9.18 -5.15
N LEU A 85 9.31 -10.20 -5.54
CA LEU A 85 9.71 -11.61 -5.44
C LEU A 85 10.90 -11.93 -6.34
N SER A 86 10.83 -11.53 -7.62
CA SER A 86 11.94 -11.75 -8.57
C SER A 86 13.21 -11.05 -8.09
N MET A 87 13.12 -9.83 -7.61
CA MET A 87 14.27 -9.10 -7.07
C MET A 87 14.83 -9.74 -5.79
N ALA A 88 13.97 -10.23 -4.89
CA ALA A 88 14.37 -10.94 -3.68
C ALA A 88 15.11 -12.24 -4.01
N TYR A 89 14.60 -12.98 -4.99
CA TYR A 89 15.21 -14.20 -5.47
C TYR A 89 16.58 -13.93 -6.12
N ILE A 90 16.69 -12.94 -7.02
CA ILE A 90 17.94 -12.59 -7.70
C ILE A 90 19.00 -12.13 -6.68
N THR A 91 18.62 -11.26 -5.74
CA THR A 91 19.55 -10.74 -4.73
C THR A 91 20.04 -11.84 -3.79
N ARG A 92 19.24 -12.90 -3.62
CA ARG A 92 19.59 -14.08 -2.82
C ARG A 92 20.45 -15.08 -3.60
N SER A 93 20.05 -15.41 -4.83
CA SER A 93 20.70 -16.45 -5.64
C SER A 93 22.03 -15.99 -6.25
N SER A 94 22.16 -14.68 -6.52
CA SER A 94 23.36 -14.11 -7.14
C SER A 94 24.20 -13.37 -6.10
N ARG A 95 25.51 -13.63 -6.06
CA ARG A 95 26.46 -12.80 -5.28
C ARG A 95 26.66 -11.45 -5.97
N ILE A 96 25.68 -10.56 -5.85
CA ILE A 96 25.74 -9.21 -6.40
C ILE A 96 26.82 -8.42 -5.65
N ARG A 97 27.89 -8.01 -6.38
CA ARG A 97 28.87 -7.05 -5.87
C ARG A 97 28.15 -5.73 -5.56
N GLY A 98 28.13 -5.32 -4.29
CA GLY A 98 27.44 -4.10 -3.85
C GLY A 98 25.98 -4.29 -3.43
N SER A 99 25.53 -5.52 -3.13
CA SER A 99 24.16 -5.82 -2.67
C SER A 99 23.66 -4.92 -1.53
N LYS A 100 24.56 -4.45 -0.65
CA LYS A 100 24.22 -3.49 0.41
C LYS A 100 23.72 -2.15 -0.13
N TRP A 101 24.36 -1.61 -1.16
CA TRP A 101 23.94 -0.34 -1.79
C TRP A 101 22.63 -0.50 -2.55
N LEU A 102 22.47 -1.62 -3.25
CA LEU A 102 21.22 -1.94 -3.94
C LEU A 102 20.04 -2.01 -2.96
N ASN A 103 20.22 -2.66 -1.82
CA ASN A 103 19.22 -2.70 -0.74
C ASN A 103 18.87 -1.29 -0.24
N ILE A 104 19.87 -0.44 0.00
CA ILE A 104 19.65 0.93 0.46
C ILE A 104 18.85 1.72 -0.57
N LEU A 105 19.20 1.61 -1.86
CA LEU A 105 18.48 2.28 -2.94
C LEU A 105 17.03 1.82 -3.06
N ILE A 106 16.77 0.52 -2.91
CA ILE A 106 15.40 -0.01 -2.92
C ILE A 106 14.59 0.55 -1.74
N VAL A 107 15.16 0.54 -0.53
CA VAL A 107 14.47 1.01 0.68
C VAL A 107 14.23 2.53 0.65
N ILE A 108 15.21 3.31 0.21
CA ILE A 108 15.07 4.78 0.19
C ILE A 108 14.02 5.24 -0.83
N SER A 109 13.83 4.52 -1.93
CA SER A 109 12.76 4.82 -2.89
C SER A 109 11.37 4.73 -2.26
N TYR A 110 11.15 3.78 -1.34
CA TYR A 110 9.87 3.61 -0.64
C TYR A 110 9.62 4.69 0.43
N LEU A 111 10.67 5.19 1.07
CA LEU A 111 10.57 6.21 2.12
C LEU A 111 10.15 7.58 1.59
N SER A 112 10.18 7.79 0.28
CA SER A 112 9.74 9.05 -0.32
C SER A 112 8.22 9.27 -0.07
N PRO A 113 7.82 10.47 0.36
CA PRO A 113 6.40 10.78 0.52
C PRO A 113 5.64 10.52 -0.80
N PRO A 114 4.46 9.86 -0.75
CA PRO A 114 3.74 9.43 -1.95
C PRO A 114 3.43 10.59 -2.91
N PHE A 115 3.16 11.78 -2.36
CA PHE A 115 2.88 12.98 -3.15
C PHE A 115 4.10 13.43 -3.98
N ILE A 116 5.30 13.38 -3.41
CA ILE A 116 6.53 13.78 -4.10
C ILE A 116 6.83 12.78 -5.23
N GLY A 117 6.66 11.47 -4.97
CA GLY A 117 6.81 10.43 -5.98
C GLY A 117 5.84 10.62 -7.15
N ALA A 118 4.57 10.86 -6.88
CA ALA A 118 3.57 11.14 -7.91
C ALA A 118 3.92 12.38 -8.75
N TYR A 119 4.38 13.46 -8.11
CA TYR A 119 4.79 14.68 -8.82
C TYR A 119 6.00 14.44 -9.73
N ALA A 120 6.99 13.67 -9.28
CA ALA A 120 8.15 13.30 -10.10
C ALA A 120 7.72 12.52 -11.35
N TRP A 121 6.79 11.57 -11.21
CA TRP A 121 6.23 10.84 -12.35
C TRP A 121 5.45 11.74 -13.32
N ILE A 122 4.72 12.74 -12.81
CA ILE A 122 4.02 13.72 -13.65
C ILE A 122 5.01 14.62 -14.41
N GLN A 123 6.09 15.07 -13.77
CA GLN A 123 7.13 15.85 -14.45
C GLN A 123 7.86 15.02 -15.54
N LEU A 124 8.03 13.73 -15.29
CA LEU A 124 8.80 12.85 -16.18
C LEU A 124 7.95 12.30 -17.34
N LEU A 125 6.75 11.79 -17.03
CA LEU A 125 5.84 11.13 -17.99
C LEU A 125 4.46 11.81 -18.12
N GLY A 126 4.24 13.00 -17.58
CA GLY A 126 2.99 13.73 -17.81
C GLY A 126 2.77 14.08 -19.29
N ARG A 127 1.64 14.72 -19.61
CA ARG A 127 1.27 15.11 -20.99
C ARG A 127 2.36 15.96 -21.66
N ASN A 128 2.99 16.85 -20.89
CA ASN A 128 4.13 17.66 -21.30
C ASN A 128 5.40 17.29 -20.52
N GLY A 129 5.50 16.04 -20.04
CA GLY A 129 6.65 15.58 -19.27
C GLY A 129 7.90 15.44 -20.14
N PHE A 130 9.07 15.49 -19.51
CA PHE A 130 10.36 15.43 -20.20
C PHE A 130 10.49 14.20 -21.12
N LEU A 131 10.20 13.00 -20.61
CA LEU A 131 10.27 11.78 -21.41
C LEU A 131 9.14 11.67 -22.43
N THR A 132 7.93 12.13 -22.11
CA THR A 132 6.81 12.16 -23.05
C THR A 132 7.15 12.99 -24.30
N GLN A 133 7.76 14.16 -24.11
CA GLN A 133 8.22 15.00 -25.22
C GLN A 133 9.29 14.33 -26.07
N ILE A 134 10.24 13.62 -25.44
CA ILE A 134 11.29 12.88 -26.15
C ILE A 134 10.67 11.75 -26.97
N ILE A 135 9.78 10.95 -26.38
CA ILE A 135 9.10 9.83 -27.04
C ILE A 135 8.29 10.34 -28.25
N ASN A 136 7.51 11.41 -28.07
CA ASN A 136 6.69 11.97 -29.14
C ASN A 136 7.55 12.52 -30.29
N ARG A 137 8.70 13.14 -29.97
CA ARG A 137 9.65 13.63 -30.99
C ARG A 137 10.34 12.49 -31.74
N LEU A 138 10.74 11.44 -31.04
CA LEU A 138 11.52 10.35 -31.62
C LEU A 138 10.65 9.38 -32.44
N PHE A 139 9.45 9.07 -31.95
CA PHE A 139 8.56 8.08 -32.55
C PHE A 139 7.40 8.70 -33.35
N HIS A 140 7.29 10.04 -33.39
CA HIS A 140 6.20 10.76 -34.05
C HIS A 140 4.81 10.31 -33.61
N VAL A 141 4.66 9.96 -32.33
CA VAL A 141 3.38 9.55 -31.71
C VAL A 141 2.84 10.62 -30.78
N GLU A 142 1.54 10.59 -30.51
CA GLU A 142 0.89 11.43 -29.48
C GLU A 142 0.69 10.64 -28.19
N PHE A 143 1.77 10.36 -27.46
CA PHE A 143 1.67 9.74 -26.15
C PHE A 143 1.02 10.72 -25.16
N ALA A 144 -0.15 10.35 -24.62
CA ALA A 144 -0.92 11.17 -23.69
C ALA A 144 -0.34 11.21 -22.24
N GLY A 145 0.83 10.60 -22.04
CA GLY A 145 1.51 10.54 -20.75
C GLY A 145 1.03 9.41 -19.82
N ILE A 146 1.43 9.49 -18.55
CA ILE A 146 1.18 8.50 -17.49
C ILE A 146 -0.24 8.55 -16.90
N TYR A 147 -1.15 9.34 -17.48
CA TYR A 147 -2.50 9.46 -16.94
C TYR A 147 -3.36 8.25 -17.31
N GLY A 148 -4.19 7.81 -16.36
CA GLY A 148 -5.11 6.69 -16.55
C GLY A 148 -4.63 5.41 -15.87
N PHE A 149 -5.34 4.32 -16.14
CA PHE A 149 -5.20 3.06 -15.40
C PHE A 149 -3.77 2.51 -15.39
N ALA A 150 -3.15 2.39 -16.56
CA ALA A 150 -1.82 1.79 -16.70
C ALA A 150 -0.74 2.58 -15.93
N GLY A 151 -0.80 3.91 -15.97
CA GLY A 151 0.15 4.74 -15.24
C GLY A 151 -0.04 4.69 -13.74
N ILE A 152 -1.29 4.65 -13.25
CA ILE A 152 -1.56 4.43 -11.82
C ILE A 152 -0.99 3.07 -11.38
N VAL A 153 -1.26 1.99 -12.14
CA VAL A 153 -0.74 0.65 -11.83
C VAL A 153 0.79 0.64 -11.81
N LEU A 154 1.44 1.28 -12.80
CA LEU A 154 2.89 1.40 -12.85
C LEU A 154 3.45 2.10 -11.62
N VAL A 155 2.96 3.31 -11.30
CA VAL A 155 3.48 4.10 -10.18
C VAL A 155 3.24 3.40 -8.85
N PHE A 156 2.03 2.87 -8.61
CA PHE A 156 1.74 2.12 -7.39
C PHE A 156 2.60 0.86 -7.28
N SER A 157 2.79 0.13 -8.38
CA SER A 157 3.60 -1.09 -8.34
C SER A 157 5.07 -0.80 -8.03
N LEU A 158 5.65 0.25 -8.64
CA LEU A 158 7.02 0.68 -8.40
C LEU A 158 7.19 1.31 -7.01
N GLN A 159 6.13 1.88 -6.44
CA GLN A 159 6.15 2.33 -5.07
C GLN A 159 6.08 1.16 -4.09
N SER A 160 5.25 0.14 -4.34
CA SER A 160 5.02 -0.96 -3.38
C SER A 160 6.03 -2.12 -3.48
N PHE A 161 6.72 -2.32 -4.62
CA PHE A 161 7.67 -3.44 -4.76
C PHE A 161 8.78 -3.48 -3.69
N PRO A 162 9.34 -2.36 -3.17
CA PRO A 162 10.40 -2.42 -2.17
C PRO A 162 9.93 -3.06 -0.87
N LEU A 163 8.68 -2.79 -0.48
CA LEU A 163 8.08 -3.36 0.72
C LEU A 163 7.86 -4.86 0.55
N VAL A 164 7.37 -5.31 -0.62
CA VAL A 164 7.26 -6.75 -0.94
C VAL A 164 8.65 -7.40 -0.87
N TYR A 165 9.64 -6.79 -1.53
CA TYR A 165 11.02 -7.27 -1.53
C TYR A 165 11.55 -7.46 -0.11
N MET A 166 11.33 -6.50 0.79
CA MET A 166 11.78 -6.59 2.19
C MET A 166 11.14 -7.76 2.93
N TYR A 167 9.84 -7.97 2.78
CA TYR A 167 9.16 -9.08 3.43
C TYR A 167 9.61 -10.44 2.90
N VAL A 168 9.73 -10.59 1.58
CA VAL A 168 10.17 -11.84 0.96
C VAL A 168 11.63 -12.14 1.29
N ALA A 169 12.52 -11.15 1.20
CA ALA A 169 13.93 -11.31 1.54
C ALA A 169 14.14 -11.69 3.01
N GLY A 170 13.35 -11.10 3.93
CA GLY A 170 13.35 -11.47 5.34
C GLY A 170 12.89 -12.91 5.57
N ALA A 171 11.80 -13.32 4.92
CA ALA A 171 11.28 -14.69 5.00
C ALA A 171 12.29 -15.72 4.45
N LEU A 172 12.90 -15.45 3.28
CA LEU A 172 13.91 -16.32 2.67
C LEU A 172 15.15 -16.48 3.56
N LYS A 173 15.57 -15.41 4.27
CA LYS A 173 16.69 -15.49 5.21
C LYS A 173 16.39 -16.36 6.43
N ASN A 174 15.15 -16.31 6.94
CA ASN A 174 14.75 -17.12 8.09
C ASN A 174 14.68 -18.61 7.77
N LEU A 175 14.24 -18.98 6.56
CA LEU A 175 14.20 -20.38 6.11
C LEU A 175 15.60 -21.03 6.09
N ASP A 176 16.61 -20.30 5.62
CA ASP A 176 18.00 -20.77 5.55
C ASP A 176 18.63 -21.02 6.93
N ASN A 177 18.27 -20.21 7.93
CA ASN A 177 18.71 -20.39 9.31
C ASN A 177 18.05 -21.59 10.01
N SER A 178 16.93 -22.11 9.48
CA SER A 178 16.20 -23.25 10.06
C SER A 178 16.58 -24.60 9.43
N LEU A 179 17.24 -24.57 8.26
CA LEU A 179 17.66 -25.76 7.51
C LEU A 179 19.15 -26.09 7.66
N ASN A 180 19.92 -25.23 8.33
CA ASN A 180 21.30 -25.48 8.79
C ASN A 180 21.33 -25.69 10.31
#